data_AF-A0AAU0RAG6-F1
#
_entry.id   AF-A0AAU0RAG6-F1
#
_cell.length_a   1.000
_cell.length_b   1.000
_cell.length_c   1.000
_cell.angle_alpha   90.00
_cell.angle_beta   90.00
_cell.angle_gamma   90.00
#
_symmetry.space_group_name_H-M   'P 1'
#
loop_
_entity.id
_entity.type
_entity.pdbx_description
1 polymer ?
#
loop_
_entity_poly.entity_id
_entity_poly.type
_entity_poly.pdbx_seq_one_letter_code
_entity_poly.pdbx_strand_id
1 'polypeptide(L)'
;MALPYSAYKKKIQPELAKLSPEQLLFVGVWTAEYLDRQYGPCLDGDGHARAHEVLQDAIGFLWNGIDDPSTITEADLKKQLRHVRYIDIDDLDFAKPKDCGILKLMEAVESTLSYAKEKKPDAILTTAWFPMDVLNAVKDSEFVMKETPPKYKLDDPFFAEELESQTKLFAHLQEGKNLTSKDKTIFR
;
A
#
# COMPACT_ATOMS: atom_id res chain seq x y z
N MET A 1 -15.56 14.78 3.87
CA MET A 1 -14.16 15.26 3.89
C MET A 1 -13.38 14.15 4.54
N ALA A 2 -12.92 13.27 3.66
CA ALA A 2 -11.90 12.27 3.89
C ALA A 2 -10.86 12.71 4.94
N LEU A 3 -10.35 11.75 5.70
CA LEU A 3 -9.19 11.94 6.55
C LEU A 3 -8.09 12.58 5.68
N PRO A 4 -7.62 13.78 6.00
CA PRO A 4 -6.66 14.44 5.13
C PRO A 4 -5.29 13.76 5.25
N TYR A 5 -4.66 13.49 4.10
CA TYR A 5 -3.30 12.94 4.05
C TYR A 5 -2.30 13.76 4.87
N SER A 6 -2.48 15.08 4.99
CA SER A 6 -1.63 15.94 5.82
C SER A 6 -1.67 15.60 7.31
N ALA A 7 -2.84 15.22 7.85
CA ALA A 7 -2.97 14.80 9.24
C ALA A 7 -2.30 13.44 9.48
N TYR A 8 -2.51 12.50 8.55
CA TYR A 8 -1.84 11.20 8.57
C TYR A 8 -0.32 11.35 8.47
N LYS A 9 0.18 12.09 7.49
CA LYS A 9 1.60 12.37 7.28
C LYS A 9 2.26 12.92 8.53
N LYS A 10 1.63 13.89 9.20
CA LYS A 10 2.16 14.48 10.44
C LYS A 10 2.38 13.44 11.55
N LYS A 11 1.54 12.41 11.63
CA LYS A 11 1.67 11.32 12.62
C LYS A 11 2.66 10.25 12.18
N ILE A 12 2.63 9.84 10.91
CA ILE A 12 3.31 8.63 10.43
C ILE A 12 4.73 8.90 9.92
N GLN A 13 4.97 10.07 9.32
CA GLN A 13 6.30 10.39 8.79
C GLN A 13 7.41 10.30 9.85
N PRO A 14 7.23 10.78 11.11
CA PRO A 14 8.24 10.61 12.15
C PRO A 14 8.52 9.16 12.53
N GLU A 15 7.53 8.27 12.42
CA GLU A 15 7.69 6.84 12.74
C GLU A 15 8.44 6.11 11.62
N LEU A 16 8.10 6.39 10.36
CA LEU A 16 8.82 5.84 9.21
C LEU A 16 10.26 6.34 9.12
N ALA A 17 10.53 7.58 9.53
CA ALA A 17 11.88 8.15 9.53
C ALA A 17 12.87 7.45 10.48
N LYS A 18 12.38 6.63 11.42
CA LYS A 18 13.20 5.82 12.33
C LYS A 18 13.61 4.48 11.72
N LEU A 19 13.02 4.08 10.60
CA LEU A 19 13.23 2.78 9.99
C LEU A 19 14.41 2.80 9.01
N SER A 20 15.13 1.68 8.93
CA SER A 20 16.17 1.49 7.90
C SER A 20 15.56 1.36 6.50
N PRO A 21 16.35 1.47 5.43
CA PRO A 21 15.84 1.29 4.07
C PRO A 21 15.19 -0.08 3.81
N GLU A 22 15.72 -1.13 4.42
CA GLU A 22 15.20 -2.51 4.32
C GLU A 22 13.86 -2.63 5.04
N GLN A 23 13.74 -2.01 6.22
CA GLN A 23 12.50 -1.97 6.99
C GLN A 23 11.41 -1.15 6.27
N LEU A 24 11.79 -0.04 5.64
CA LEU A 24 10.89 0.74 4.79
C LEU A 24 10.42 -0.06 3.57
N LEU A 25 11.32 -0.83 2.94
CA LEU A 25 10.94 -1.73 1.86
C LEU A 25 9.89 -2.73 2.38
N PHE A 26 10.13 -3.38 3.52
CA PHE A 26 9.20 -4.32 4.13
C PHE A 26 7.81 -3.71 4.31
N VAL A 27 7.72 -2.48 4.85
CA VAL A 27 6.43 -1.76 5.00
C VAL A 27 5.70 -1.60 3.67
N GLY A 28 6.42 -1.25 2.60
CA GLY A 28 5.85 -1.14 1.26
C GLY A 28 5.28 -2.47 0.77
N VAL A 29 6.08 -3.54 0.80
CA VAL A 29 5.66 -4.87 0.31
C VAL A 29 4.51 -5.43 1.15
N TRP A 30 4.58 -5.30 2.48
CA TRP A 30 3.53 -5.70 3.41
C TRP A 30 2.20 -4.98 3.15
N THR A 31 2.27 -3.72 2.70
CA THR A 31 1.06 -2.97 2.32
C THR A 31 0.52 -3.37 0.97
N ALA A 32 1.37 -3.60 -0.03
CA ALA A 32 0.96 -4.12 -1.32
C ALA A 32 0.32 -5.52 -1.18
N GLU A 33 0.92 -6.43 -0.40
CA GLU A 33 0.38 -7.76 -0.10
C GLU A 33 -1.00 -7.69 0.57
N TYR A 34 -1.20 -6.76 1.51
CA TYR A 34 -2.51 -6.58 2.11
C TYR A 34 -3.56 -6.14 1.10
N LEU A 35 -3.25 -5.13 0.28
CA LEU A 35 -4.15 -4.66 -0.75
C LEU A 35 -4.43 -5.75 -1.81
N ASP A 36 -3.45 -6.59 -2.13
CA ASP A 36 -3.59 -7.73 -3.04
C ASP A 36 -4.59 -8.75 -2.47
N ARG A 37 -4.42 -9.15 -1.20
CA ARG A 37 -5.36 -10.06 -0.53
C ARG A 37 -6.81 -9.53 -0.51
N GLN A 38 -6.99 -8.22 -0.42
CA GLN A 38 -8.32 -7.60 -0.34
C GLN A 38 -8.94 -7.34 -1.72
N TYR A 39 -8.15 -6.89 -2.69
CA TYR A 39 -8.65 -6.33 -3.96
C TYR A 39 -8.13 -7.06 -5.21
N GLY A 40 -7.10 -7.89 -5.09
CA GLY A 40 -6.63 -8.79 -6.16
C GLY A 40 -7.75 -9.70 -6.69
N PRO A 41 -8.53 -10.39 -5.83
CA PRO A 41 -9.68 -11.17 -6.29
C PRO A 41 -10.75 -10.35 -7.03
N CYS A 42 -10.85 -9.04 -6.78
CA CYS A 42 -11.75 -8.16 -7.51
C CYS A 42 -11.30 -7.97 -8.96
N LEU A 43 -9.99 -7.81 -9.20
CA LEU A 43 -9.43 -7.77 -10.56
C LEU A 43 -9.78 -9.04 -11.33
N ASP A 44 -9.66 -10.22 -10.70
CA ASP A 44 -10.02 -11.49 -11.34
C ASP A 44 -11.51 -11.53 -11.70
N GLY A 45 -12.37 -11.13 -10.76
CA GLY A 45 -13.82 -11.11 -10.94
C GLY A 45 -14.28 -10.13 -12.02
N ASP A 46 -13.56 -9.03 -12.21
CA ASP A 46 -13.82 -8.01 -13.23
C ASP A 46 -13.19 -8.36 -14.60
N GLY A 47 -12.51 -9.51 -14.72
CA GLY A 47 -11.94 -9.98 -15.99
C GLY A 47 -10.49 -9.52 -16.25
N HIS A 48 -9.83 -8.94 -15.25
CA HIS A 48 -8.46 -8.43 -15.32
C HIS A 48 -7.42 -9.37 -14.68
N ALA A 49 -7.66 -10.68 -14.70
CA ALA A 49 -6.77 -11.67 -14.08
C ALA A 49 -5.29 -11.57 -14.52
N ARG A 50 -5.04 -11.18 -15.78
CA ARG A 50 -3.68 -10.95 -16.28
C ARG A 50 -3.00 -9.74 -15.63
N ALA A 51 -3.76 -8.69 -15.33
CA ALA A 51 -3.22 -7.53 -14.61
C ALA A 51 -2.88 -7.92 -13.17
N HIS A 52 -3.76 -8.70 -12.53
CA HIS A 52 -3.52 -9.24 -11.20
C HIS A 52 -2.26 -10.12 -11.15
N GLU A 53 -2.06 -11.02 -12.12
CA GLU A 53 -0.84 -11.84 -12.23
C GLU A 53 0.44 -10.97 -12.29
N VAL A 54 0.43 -9.89 -13.09
CA VAL A 54 1.57 -8.95 -13.16
C VAL A 54 1.86 -8.29 -11.80
N LEU A 55 0.82 -7.95 -11.04
CA LEU A 55 0.97 -7.37 -9.71
C LEU A 55 1.51 -8.40 -8.71
N GLN A 56 1.01 -9.64 -8.75
CA GLN A 56 1.49 -10.73 -7.90
C GLN A 56 2.95 -11.07 -8.18
N ASP A 57 3.36 -11.11 -9.45
CA ASP A 57 4.76 -11.31 -9.84
C ASP A 57 5.66 -10.21 -9.28
N ALA A 58 5.21 -8.95 -9.33
CA ALA A 58 5.95 -7.82 -8.78
C ALA A 58 6.03 -7.87 -7.24
N ILE A 59 4.94 -8.24 -6.55
CA ILE A 59 4.91 -8.42 -5.10
C ILE A 59 5.84 -9.57 -4.69
N GLY A 60 5.80 -10.71 -5.39
CA GLY A 60 6.68 -11.85 -5.17
C GLY A 60 8.16 -11.49 -5.38
N PHE A 61 8.45 -10.73 -6.45
CA PHE A 61 9.80 -10.20 -6.68
C PHE A 61 10.30 -9.32 -5.53
N LEU A 62 9.44 -8.44 -5.00
CA LEU A 62 9.78 -7.59 -3.85
C LEU A 62 10.00 -8.41 -2.57
N TRP A 63 9.18 -9.42 -2.30
CA TRP A 63 9.39 -10.33 -1.17
C TRP A 63 10.68 -11.12 -1.27
N ASN A 64 11.03 -11.61 -2.46
CA ASN A 64 12.32 -12.26 -2.68
C ASN A 64 13.49 -11.33 -2.35
N GLY A 65 13.36 -10.04 -2.62
CA GLY A 65 14.37 -9.06 -2.23
C GLY A 65 14.43 -8.71 -0.74
N ILE A 66 13.34 -8.92 0.00
CA ILE A 66 13.35 -8.86 1.47
C ILE A 66 14.14 -10.04 2.02
N ASP A 67 13.92 -11.24 1.48
CA ASP A 67 14.60 -12.45 1.93
C ASP A 67 16.07 -12.50 1.52
N ASP A 68 16.37 -12.03 0.30
CA ASP A 68 17.71 -11.94 -0.25
C ASP A 68 17.87 -10.67 -1.11
N PRO A 69 18.43 -9.58 -0.54
CA PRO A 69 18.64 -8.32 -1.24
C PRO A 69 19.51 -8.43 -2.49
N SER A 70 20.34 -9.47 -2.61
CA SER A 70 21.23 -9.66 -3.77
C SER A 70 20.47 -10.06 -5.04
N THR A 71 19.22 -10.53 -4.89
CA THR A 71 18.35 -10.93 -6.00
C THR A 71 17.72 -9.76 -6.74
N ILE A 72 17.71 -8.56 -6.15
CA ILE A 72 17.15 -7.36 -6.77
C ILE A 72 18.24 -6.61 -7.55
N THR A 73 18.14 -6.65 -8.88
CA THR A 73 18.96 -5.83 -9.77
C THR A 73 18.20 -4.60 -10.26
N GLU A 74 18.92 -3.54 -10.64
CA GLU A 74 18.31 -2.34 -11.23
C GLU A 74 17.58 -2.67 -12.55
N ALA A 75 18.10 -3.62 -13.33
CA ALA A 75 17.50 -4.05 -14.59
C ALA A 75 16.14 -4.73 -14.35
N ASP A 76 16.07 -5.62 -13.35
CA ASP A 76 14.83 -6.31 -12.99
C ASP A 76 13.81 -5.34 -12.39
N LEU A 77 14.23 -4.39 -11.56
CA LEU A 77 13.35 -3.32 -11.06
C LEU A 77 12.74 -2.50 -12.20
N LYS A 78 13.55 -2.11 -13.20
CA LYS A 78 13.05 -1.39 -14.39
C LYS A 78 12.07 -2.23 -15.20
N LYS A 79 12.31 -3.53 -15.31
CA LYS A 79 11.41 -4.47 -16.00
C LYS A 79 10.08 -4.58 -15.27
N GLN A 80 10.10 -4.82 -13.96
CA GLN A 80 8.89 -4.92 -13.14
C GLN A 80 8.08 -3.61 -13.17
N LEU A 81 8.74 -2.46 -13.00
CA LEU A 81 8.07 -1.15 -13.13
C LEU A 81 7.40 -0.96 -14.49
N ARG A 82 8.04 -1.41 -15.57
CA ARG A 82 7.45 -1.31 -16.91
C ARG A 82 6.20 -2.17 -17.03
N HIS A 83 6.23 -3.40 -16.54
CA HIS A 83 5.06 -4.29 -16.60
C HIS A 83 3.89 -3.72 -15.81
N VAL A 84 4.12 -3.27 -14.58
CA VAL A 84 3.08 -2.67 -13.73
C VAL A 84 2.49 -1.41 -14.38
N ARG A 85 3.33 -0.52 -14.92
CA ARG A 85 2.88 0.69 -15.63
C ARG A 85 2.18 0.45 -16.96
N TYR A 86 2.24 -0.78 -17.48
CA TYR A 86 1.56 -1.17 -18.71
C TYR A 86 0.20 -1.81 -18.44
N ILE A 87 -0.16 -2.00 -17.17
CA ILE A 87 -1.53 -2.33 -16.79
C ILE A 87 -2.39 -1.12 -17.12
N ASP A 88 -3.41 -1.35 -17.93
CA ASP A 88 -4.33 -0.33 -18.42
C ASP A 88 -5.76 -0.79 -18.10
N ILE A 89 -6.42 -0.07 -17.18
CA ILE A 89 -7.79 -0.35 -16.73
C ILE A 89 -8.53 0.99 -16.70
N ASP A 90 -9.32 1.25 -17.74
CA ASP A 90 -9.93 2.55 -18.02
C ASP A 90 -11.29 2.77 -17.34
N ASP A 91 -11.88 1.72 -16.75
CA ASP A 91 -13.28 1.69 -16.30
C ASP A 91 -13.46 1.70 -14.78
N LEU A 92 -12.40 2.02 -14.03
CA LEU A 92 -12.46 2.15 -12.57
C LEU A 92 -13.20 3.43 -12.13
N ASP A 93 -14.25 3.28 -11.32
CA ASP A 93 -14.94 4.39 -10.67
C ASP A 93 -14.43 4.57 -9.23
N PHE A 94 -13.49 5.50 -9.03
CA PHE A 94 -12.82 5.67 -7.73
C PHE A 94 -13.74 6.13 -6.59
N ALA A 95 -14.99 6.51 -6.87
CA ALA A 95 -15.98 6.71 -5.83
C ALA A 95 -16.46 5.38 -5.21
N LYS A 96 -16.28 4.26 -5.92
CA LYS A 96 -16.56 2.91 -5.42
C LYS A 96 -15.34 2.39 -4.65
N PRO A 97 -15.54 1.89 -3.42
CA PRO A 97 -14.44 1.38 -2.61
C PRO A 97 -13.65 0.26 -3.27
N LYS A 98 -14.32 -0.62 -4.01
CA LYS A 98 -13.70 -1.73 -4.75
C LYS A 98 -12.68 -1.21 -5.77
N ASP A 99 -13.13 -0.31 -6.65
CA ASP A 99 -12.33 0.23 -7.75
C ASP A 99 -11.21 1.14 -7.22
N CYS A 100 -11.47 1.89 -6.14
CA CYS A 100 -10.44 2.60 -5.38
C CYS A 100 -9.38 1.62 -4.84
N GLY A 101 -9.80 0.51 -4.23
CA GLY A 101 -8.89 -0.54 -3.73
C GLY A 101 -8.00 -1.14 -4.82
N ILE A 102 -8.56 -1.41 -6.00
CA ILE A 102 -7.81 -1.90 -7.16
C ILE A 102 -6.74 -0.87 -7.59
N LEU A 103 -7.12 0.39 -7.74
CA LEU A 103 -6.17 1.45 -8.09
C LEU A 103 -5.07 1.55 -7.03
N LYS A 104 -5.45 1.55 -5.74
CA LYS A 104 -4.50 1.64 -4.63
C LYS A 104 -3.53 0.46 -4.58
N LEU A 105 -3.98 -0.75 -4.94
CA LEU A 105 -3.10 -1.91 -5.11
C LEU A 105 -2.04 -1.65 -6.19
N MET A 106 -2.46 -1.20 -7.38
CA MET A 106 -1.54 -0.88 -8.47
C MET A 106 -0.52 0.20 -8.07
N GLU A 107 -1.01 1.30 -7.46
CA GLU A 107 -0.17 2.39 -7.00
C GLU A 107 0.79 1.96 -5.86
N ALA A 108 0.37 1.04 -4.98
CA ALA A 108 1.21 0.50 -3.91
C ALA A 108 2.38 -0.31 -4.46
N VAL A 109 2.10 -1.19 -5.44
CA VAL A 109 3.13 -2.00 -6.11
C VAL A 109 4.11 -1.09 -6.85
N GLU A 110 3.61 -0.13 -7.64
CA GLU A 110 4.47 0.82 -8.36
C GLU A 110 5.32 1.68 -7.42
N SER A 111 4.73 2.22 -6.37
CA SER A 111 5.41 3.07 -5.39
C SER A 111 6.49 2.29 -4.64
N THR A 112 6.22 1.03 -4.29
CA THR A 112 7.19 0.16 -3.60
C THR A 112 8.35 -0.24 -4.51
N LEU A 113 8.08 -0.57 -5.78
CA LEU A 113 9.13 -0.80 -6.78
C LEU A 113 9.98 0.48 -7.02
N SER A 114 9.32 1.63 -7.07
CA SER A 114 9.99 2.92 -7.22
C SER A 114 10.86 3.23 -6.00
N TYR A 115 10.39 2.91 -4.79
CA TYR A 115 11.20 2.98 -3.58
C TYR A 115 12.41 2.05 -3.65
N ALA A 116 12.22 0.79 -4.02
CA ALA A 116 13.31 -0.18 -4.12
C ALA A 116 14.43 0.32 -5.03
N LYS A 117 14.09 1.04 -6.11
CA LYS A 117 15.01 1.67 -7.06
C LYS A 117 15.62 2.99 -6.58
N GLU A 118 14.81 3.93 -6.10
CA GLU A 118 15.22 5.33 -5.85
C GLU A 118 15.53 5.64 -4.39
N LYS A 119 15.15 4.74 -3.47
CA LYS A 119 15.28 4.86 -2.01
C LYS A 119 14.67 6.14 -1.44
N LYS A 120 13.64 6.69 -2.08
CA LYS A 120 12.91 7.89 -1.62
C LYS A 120 11.79 7.54 -0.62
N PRO A 121 11.92 7.86 0.68
CA PRO A 121 10.96 7.40 1.70
C PRO A 121 9.52 7.88 1.49
N ASP A 122 9.32 9.00 0.78
CA ASP A 122 7.98 9.50 0.46
C ASP A 122 7.12 8.48 -0.29
N ALA A 123 7.73 7.60 -1.09
CA ALA A 123 7.02 6.52 -1.76
C ALA A 123 6.42 5.51 -0.78
N ILE A 124 7.12 5.19 0.32
CA ILE A 124 6.63 4.28 1.37
C ILE A 124 5.59 4.97 2.25
N LEU A 125 5.77 6.25 2.56
CA LEU A 125 4.74 7.03 3.26
C LEU A 125 3.43 7.08 2.47
N THR A 126 3.53 7.23 1.15
CA THR A 126 2.37 7.23 0.25
C THR A 126 1.76 5.84 0.17
N THR A 127 2.58 4.80 0.08
CA THR A 127 2.12 3.41 0.10
C THR A 127 1.35 3.07 1.38
N ALA A 128 1.86 3.46 2.54
CA ALA A 128 1.20 3.25 3.83
C ALA A 128 -0.12 4.05 3.96
N TRP A 129 -0.28 5.14 3.21
CA TRP A 129 -1.53 5.89 3.16
C TRP A 129 -2.64 5.16 2.41
N PHE A 130 -2.33 4.35 1.39
CA PHE A 130 -3.32 3.81 0.48
C PHE A 130 -4.47 3.02 1.14
N PRO A 131 -4.26 2.16 2.16
CA PRO A 131 -5.37 1.57 2.91
C PRO A 131 -6.34 2.60 3.51
N MET A 132 -5.83 3.75 3.99
CA MET A 132 -6.66 4.85 4.51
C MET A 132 -7.46 5.52 3.40
N ASP A 133 -6.90 5.60 2.20
CA ASP A 133 -7.58 6.16 1.03
C ASP A 133 -8.77 5.28 0.62
N VAL A 134 -8.62 3.96 0.70
CA VAL A 134 -9.74 3.04 0.48
C VAL A 134 -10.78 3.15 1.59
N LEU A 135 -10.35 3.23 2.85
CA LEU A 135 -11.26 3.47 3.98
C LEU A 135 -12.02 4.81 3.83
N ASN A 136 -11.36 5.87 3.33
CA ASN A 136 -12.04 7.11 2.99
C ASN A 136 -13.13 6.90 1.92
N ALA A 137 -12.85 6.14 0.87
CA ALA A 137 -13.84 5.81 -0.15
C ALA A 137 -15.02 5.01 0.42
N VAL A 138 -14.77 4.03 1.30
CA VAL A 138 -15.83 3.28 2.02
C VAL A 138 -16.70 4.26 2.81
N LYS A 139 -16.07 5.08 3.65
CA LYS A 139 -16.79 5.96 4.55
C LYS A 139 -17.56 7.04 3.81
N ASP A 140 -17.00 7.62 2.76
CA ASP A 140 -17.66 8.64 1.95
C ASP A 140 -18.78 8.06 1.06
N SER A 141 -18.71 6.77 0.68
CA SER A 141 -19.78 6.10 -0.08
C SER A 141 -21.13 6.02 0.67
N GLU A 142 -21.10 6.04 2.00
CA GLU A 142 -22.30 6.08 2.85
C GLU A 142 -22.95 7.47 2.92
N PHE A 143 -22.22 8.53 2.54
CA PHE A 143 -22.68 9.92 2.62
C PHE A 143 -23.03 10.47 1.24
N VAL A 144 -23.93 9.79 0.54
CA VAL A 144 -24.52 10.28 -0.71
C VAL A 144 -25.37 11.53 -0.38
N MET A 145 -24.88 12.72 -0.71
CA MET A 145 -25.51 14.03 -0.48
C MET A 145 -25.55 14.53 0.97
N LYS A 146 -24.43 15.07 1.46
CA LYS A 146 -24.49 16.16 2.46
C LYS A 146 -24.04 17.46 1.80
N GLU A 147 -24.81 18.53 1.98
CA GLU A 147 -24.41 19.90 1.58
C GLU A 147 -23.06 20.32 2.19
N THR A 148 -22.65 19.67 3.29
CA THR A 148 -21.32 19.80 3.87
C THR A 148 -20.74 18.41 4.18
N PRO A 149 -19.66 17.99 3.50
CA PRO A 149 -18.99 16.73 3.79
C PRO A 149 -18.44 16.71 5.23
N PRO A 150 -18.56 15.59 5.98
CA PRO A 150 -18.04 15.49 7.34
C PRO A 150 -16.51 15.64 7.36
N LYS A 151 -15.90 16.33 8.31
CA LYS A 151 -14.42 16.38 8.44
C LYS A 151 -13.97 15.24 9.35
N TYR A 152 -13.38 14.19 8.78
CA TYR A 152 -12.84 13.11 9.61
C TYR A 152 -11.54 13.52 10.29
N LYS A 153 -11.34 12.95 11.48
CA LYS A 153 -10.10 13.10 12.24
C LYS A 153 -9.36 11.77 12.25
N LEU A 154 -8.06 11.84 12.52
CA LEU A 154 -7.19 10.67 12.55
C LEU A 154 -7.51 9.72 13.72
N ASP A 155 -8.13 10.21 14.78
CA ASP A 155 -8.59 9.45 15.94
C ASP A 155 -10.02 8.91 15.78
N ASP A 156 -10.62 9.03 14.60
CA ASP A 156 -11.92 8.44 14.31
C ASP A 156 -11.83 6.91 14.39
N PRO A 157 -12.67 6.24 15.19
CA PRO A 157 -12.62 4.80 15.40
C PRO A 157 -12.65 3.98 14.10
N PHE A 158 -13.23 4.53 13.04
CA PHE A 158 -13.29 3.88 11.73
C PHE A 158 -11.90 3.59 11.13
N PHE A 159 -10.89 4.41 11.41
CA PHE A 159 -9.51 4.20 10.92
C PHE A 159 -8.60 3.52 11.95
N ALA A 160 -9.11 3.22 13.14
CA ALA A 160 -8.28 2.84 14.28
C ALA A 160 -7.56 1.52 14.07
N GLU A 161 -8.24 0.51 13.54
CA GLU A 161 -7.68 -0.83 13.31
C GLU A 161 -6.50 -0.80 12.33
N GLU A 162 -6.67 -0.10 11.22
CA GLU A 162 -5.62 0.04 10.20
C GLU A 162 -4.45 0.88 10.74
N LEU A 163 -4.72 1.97 11.46
CA LEU A 163 -3.65 2.77 12.11
C LEU A 163 -2.90 1.96 13.16
N GLU A 164 -3.61 1.17 13.97
CA GLU A 164 -3.02 0.33 15.00
C GLU A 164 -2.12 -0.73 14.37
N SER A 165 -2.56 -1.39 13.30
CA SER A 165 -1.78 -2.40 12.57
C SER A 165 -0.48 -1.82 12.01
N GLN A 166 -0.56 -0.65 11.36
CA GLN A 166 0.62 0.06 10.86
C GLN A 166 1.59 0.47 11.98
N THR A 167 1.08 1.11 13.04
CA THR A 167 1.94 1.57 14.15
C THR A 167 2.57 0.42 14.92
N LYS A 168 1.87 -0.71 15.11
CA LYS A 168 2.43 -1.95 15.65
C LYS A 168 3.58 -2.49 14.81
N LEU A 169 3.41 -2.56 13.48
CA LEU A 169 4.49 -2.99 12.59
C LEU A 169 5.71 -2.06 12.70
N PHE A 170 5.52 -0.74 12.69
CA PHE A 170 6.63 0.20 12.76
C PHE A 170 7.39 0.09 14.09
N ALA A 171 6.68 -0.02 15.21
CA ALA A 171 7.29 -0.25 16.51
C ALA A 171 8.07 -1.58 16.53
N HIS A 172 7.48 -2.65 15.97
CA HIS A 172 8.13 -3.97 15.91
C HIS A 172 9.41 -3.96 15.06
N LEU A 173 9.42 -3.24 13.94
CA LEU A 173 10.60 -3.07 13.12
C LEU A 173 11.67 -2.21 13.84
N GLN A 174 11.27 -1.16 14.54
CA GLN A 174 12.19 -0.32 15.33
C GLN A 174 12.95 -1.11 16.42
N GLU A 175 12.39 -2.21 16.93
CA GLU A 175 13.05 -3.13 17.86
C GLU A 175 14.18 -3.97 17.23
N GLY A 176 14.46 -3.79 15.93
CA GLY A 176 15.54 -4.48 15.23
C GLY A 176 15.21 -5.93 14.88
N LYS A 177 13.92 -6.27 14.77
CA LYS A 177 13.48 -7.61 14.36
C LYS A 177 13.71 -7.79 12.86
N ASN A 178 14.43 -8.85 12.51
CA ASN A 178 14.59 -9.27 11.12
C ASN A 178 13.32 -10.01 10.68
N LEU A 179 12.51 -9.37 9.84
CA LEU A 179 11.33 -9.97 9.23
C LEU A 179 11.65 -10.44 7.81
N THR A 180 10.91 -11.45 7.37
CA THR A 180 11.05 -12.11 6.07
C THR A 180 9.70 -12.21 5.37
N SER A 181 9.67 -12.75 4.16
CA SER A 181 8.42 -13.05 3.43
C SER A 181 7.47 -13.97 4.21
N LYS A 182 7.97 -14.75 5.19
CA LYS A 182 7.13 -15.57 6.08
C LYS A 182 6.27 -14.73 7.02
N ASP A 183 6.65 -13.49 7.26
CA ASP A 183 5.99 -12.56 8.16
C ASP A 183 5.04 -11.60 7.41
N LYS A 184 4.76 -11.88 6.13
CA LYS A 184 3.99 -11.00 5.23
C LYS A 184 2.57 -10.63 5.70
N THR A 185 2.02 -11.36 6.67
CA THR A 185 0.69 -11.10 7.27
C THR A 185 0.78 -10.65 8.73
N ILE A 186 1.96 -10.31 9.25
CA ILE A 186 2.10 -9.90 10.64
C ILE A 186 1.22 -8.66 10.90
N PHE A 187 0.43 -8.70 11.98
CA PHE A 187 -0.54 -7.66 12.36
C PHE A 187 -1.68 -7.38 11.34
N ARG A 188 -1.90 -8.22 10.32
CA ARG A 188 -3.00 -8.09 9.33
C ARG A 188 -3.56 -9.42 8.82
#